data_AF-A0A7C6M0X9-F1
#
_entry.id   AF-A0A7C6M0X9-F1
#
_cell.length_a   1.000
_cell.length_b   1.000
_cell.length_c   1.000
_cell.angle_alpha   90.00
_cell.angle_beta   90.00
_cell.angle_gamma   90.00
#
_symmetry.space_group_name_H-M   'P 1'
#
loop_
_entity.id
_entity.type
_entity.pdbx_description
1 polymer ?
#
loop_
_entity_poly.entity_id
_entity_poly.type
_entity_poly.pdbx_seq_one_letter_code
_entity_poly.pdbx_strand_id
1 'polypeptide(L)'
;MNVNKTVKQVGIILLLVTMPLAIGIPLFLVYDKPEFLEVPLAAFGVLELLVLTVTIQVRDNKKRKAGRLLKEDKDSDEYQNYINFRKIILISSFINLVLSLVAFLMFGR
;
A
#
# COMPACT_ATOMS: atom_id res chain seq x y z
N MET A 1 23.21 -3.02 -5.92
CA MET A 1 21.85 -3.17 -5.35
C MET A 1 21.89 -4.32 -4.34
N ASN A 2 21.58 -4.08 -3.07
CA ASN A 2 21.76 -5.07 -2.01
C ASN A 2 20.58 -6.06 -2.03
N VAL A 3 20.79 -7.29 -2.50
CA VAL A 3 19.75 -8.32 -2.76
C VAL A 3 18.81 -8.51 -1.55
N ASN A 4 19.35 -8.43 -0.34
CA ASN A 4 18.58 -8.56 0.90
C ASN A 4 17.53 -7.45 1.08
N LYS A 5 17.79 -6.22 0.60
CA LYS A 5 16.82 -5.11 0.66
C LYS A 5 15.66 -5.35 -0.31
N THR A 6 15.93 -5.80 -1.54
CA THR A 6 14.90 -6.09 -2.54
C THR A 6 13.97 -7.22 -2.09
N VAL A 7 14.53 -8.32 -1.57
CA VAL A 7 13.74 -9.46 -1.07
C VAL A 7 12.79 -9.02 0.05
N LYS A 8 13.25 -8.19 0.99
CA LYS A 8 12.39 -7.65 2.06
C LYS A 8 11.24 -6.80 1.52
N GLN A 9 11.51 -5.93 0.53
CA GLN A 9 10.46 -5.09 -0.07
C GLN A 9 9.39 -5.93 -0.76
N VAL A 10 9.80 -6.93 -1.54
CA VAL A 10 8.88 -7.86 -2.19
C VAL A 10 8.06 -8.65 -1.16
N GLY A 11 8.70 -9.12 -0.08
CA GLY A 11 8.01 -9.80 1.01
C GLY A 11 6.93 -8.95 1.69
N ILE A 12 7.20 -7.66 1.91
CA ILE A 12 6.22 -6.74 2.48
C ILE A 12 5.04 -6.52 1.52
N ILE A 13 5.30 -6.32 0.23
CA ILE A 13 4.23 -6.16 -0.78
C ILE A 13 3.36 -7.42 -0.82
N LEU A 14 3.97 -8.60 -0.85
CA LEU A 14 3.24 -9.88 -0.83
C LEU A 14 2.33 -9.99 0.39
N LEU A 15 2.81 -9.59 1.57
CA LEU A 15 2.02 -9.64 2.79
C LEU A 15 0.83 -8.66 2.74
N LEU A 16 1.05 -7.42 2.27
CA LEU A 16 0.00 -6.41 2.14
C LEU A 16 -1.10 -6.79 1.14
N VAL A 17 -0.75 -7.53 0.09
CA VAL A 17 -1.70 -7.99 -0.93
C VAL A 17 -2.42 -9.28 -0.51
N THR A 18 -1.72 -10.21 0.15
CA THR A 18 -2.33 -11.49 0.56
C THR A 18 -3.27 -11.34 1.76
N MET A 19 -3.08 -10.34 2.64
CA MET A 19 -3.99 -10.06 3.76
C MET A 19 -5.45 -9.86 3.34
N PRO A 20 -5.81 -8.91 2.45
CA PRO A 20 -7.19 -8.72 2.04
C PRO A 20 -7.74 -9.96 1.30
N LEU A 21 -6.92 -10.70 0.55
CA LEU A 21 -7.34 -11.95 -0.10
C LEU A 21 -7.65 -13.06 0.91
N ALA A 22 -6.84 -13.20 1.96
CA ALA A 22 -7.07 -14.19 3.02
C ALA A 22 -8.35 -13.93 3.82
N ILE A 23 -8.82 -12.67 3.85
CA ILE A 23 -10.10 -12.29 4.45
C ILE A 23 -11.24 -12.47 3.44
N GLY A 24 -11.05 -11.99 2.21
CA GLY A 24 -12.11 -11.92 1.21
C GLY A 24 -12.47 -13.26 0.57
N ILE A 25 -11.50 -14.14 0.30
CA ILE A 25 -11.75 -15.44 -0.33
C ILE A 25 -12.65 -16.33 0.54
N PRO A 26 -12.37 -16.55 1.84
CA PRO A 26 -13.26 -17.36 2.67
C PRO A 26 -14.68 -16.81 2.75
N LEU A 27 -14.83 -15.49 2.89
CA LEU A 27 -16.15 -14.85 2.97
C LEU A 27 -16.92 -14.97 1.65
N PHE A 28 -16.25 -14.80 0.52
CA PHE A 28 -16.82 -15.02 -0.80
C PHE A 28 -17.32 -16.46 -0.97
N LEU A 29 -16.52 -17.47 -0.60
CA LEU A 29 -16.89 -18.87 -0.74
C LEU A 29 -18.05 -19.31 0.18
N VAL A 30 -18.16 -18.70 1.37
CA VAL A 30 -19.20 -19.06 2.34
C VAL A 30 -20.55 -18.42 2.02
N TYR A 31 -20.55 -17.17 1.58
CA TYR A 31 -21.78 -16.38 1.41
C TYR A 31 -22.17 -16.13 -0.05
N ASP A 32 -21.35 -16.56 -1.01
CA ASP A 32 -21.54 -16.40 -2.46
C ASP A 32 -21.90 -14.97 -2.87
N LYS A 33 -21.21 -14.00 -2.25
CA LYS A 33 -21.42 -12.58 -2.46
C LYS A 33 -20.12 -11.92 -2.92
N PRO A 34 -20.06 -11.41 -4.16
CA PRO A 34 -18.84 -10.87 -4.76
C PRO A 34 -18.26 -9.69 -3.97
N GLU A 35 -19.10 -8.95 -3.27
CA GLU A 35 -18.71 -7.80 -2.45
C GLU A 35 -17.74 -8.22 -1.34
N PHE A 36 -17.81 -9.46 -0.86
CA PHE A 36 -16.88 -9.95 0.17
C PHE A 36 -15.46 -10.13 -0.33
N LEU A 37 -15.23 -10.25 -1.63
CA LEU A 37 -13.88 -10.24 -2.21
C LEU A 37 -13.48 -8.83 -2.61
N GLU A 38 -14.38 -8.09 -3.25
CA GLU A 38 -14.13 -6.75 -3.77
C GLU A 38 -13.85 -5.71 -2.67
N VAL A 39 -14.71 -5.66 -1.64
CA VAL A 39 -14.69 -4.61 -0.61
C VAL A 39 -13.42 -4.66 0.23
N PRO A 40 -12.94 -5.83 0.73
CA PRO A 40 -11.67 -5.87 1.45
C PRO A 40 -10.49 -5.40 0.60
N LEU A 41 -10.43 -5.79 -0.68
CA LEU A 41 -9.37 -5.35 -1.59
C LEU A 41 -9.41 -3.82 -1.81
N ALA A 42 -10.59 -3.26 -2.05
CA ALA A 42 -10.77 -1.81 -2.19
C ALA A 42 -10.39 -1.07 -0.90
N ALA A 43 -10.90 -1.54 0.24
CA ALA A 43 -10.68 -0.90 1.54
C ALA A 43 -9.19 -0.87 1.91
N PHE A 44 -8.46 -1.98 1.70
CA PHE A 44 -7.02 -2.03 1.94
C PHE A 44 -6.27 -1.10 0.98
N GLY A 45 -6.60 -1.11 -0.31
CA GLY A 45 -5.98 -0.22 -1.30
C GLY A 45 -6.16 1.27 -0.96
N VAL A 46 -7.37 1.68 -0.58
CA VAL A 46 -7.67 3.06 -0.18
C VAL A 46 -6.98 3.43 1.13
N LEU A 47 -6.99 2.54 2.12
CA LEU A 47 -6.37 2.78 3.43
C LEU A 47 -4.86 2.94 3.32
N GLU A 48 -4.21 2.13 2.49
CA GLU A 48 -2.78 2.27 2.18
C GLU A 48 -2.45 3.65 1.57
N LEU A 49 -3.26 4.13 0.62
CA LEU A 49 -3.11 5.49 0.06
C LEU A 49 -3.35 6.59 1.11
N LEU A 50 -4.29 6.38 2.04
CA LEU A 50 -4.52 7.29 3.15
C LEU A 50 -3.31 7.35 4.07
N VAL A 51 -2.75 6.19 4.45
CA VAL A 51 -1.53 6.09 5.28
C VAL A 51 -0.36 6.81 4.61
N LEU A 52 -0.19 6.62 3.29
CA LEU A 52 0.81 7.33 2.50
C LEU A 52 0.62 8.85 2.58
N THR A 53 -0.61 9.31 2.37
CA THR A 53 -0.97 10.73 2.37
C THR A 53 -0.71 11.37 3.74
N VAL A 54 -1.16 10.74 4.82
CA VAL A 54 -0.92 11.20 6.19
C VAL A 54 0.59 11.25 6.48
N THR A 55 1.34 10.23 6.07
CA THR A 55 2.80 10.18 6.27
C THR A 55 3.50 11.33 5.55
N ILE A 56 3.12 11.64 4.30
CA ILE A 56 3.64 12.79 3.54
C ILE A 56 3.34 14.09 4.29
N GLN A 57 2.07 14.30 4.69
CA GLN A 57 1.66 15.52 5.39
C GLN A 57 2.38 15.71 6.73
N VAL A 58 2.51 14.65 7.53
CA VAL A 58 3.23 14.70 8.81
C VAL A 58 4.70 15.07 8.59
N ARG A 59 5.35 14.49 7.57
CA ARG A 59 6.74 14.81 7.22
C ARG A 59 6.90 16.26 6.77
N ASP A 60 6.01 16.73 5.90
CA ASP A 60 6.04 18.10 5.38
C ASP A 60 5.77 19.13 6.50
N ASN A 61 4.84 18.84 7.40
CA ASN A 61 4.57 19.68 8.57
C ASN A 61 5.77 19.75 9.52
N LYS A 62 6.45 18.62 9.76
CA LYS A 62 7.69 18.61 10.57
C LYS A 62 8.79 19.46 9.95
N LYS A 63 8.99 19.38 8.63
CA LYS A 63 9.99 20.19 7.91
C LYS A 63 9.67 21.69 7.98
N ARG A 64 8.40 22.06 7.76
CA ARG A 64 7.92 23.45 7.87
C ARG A 64 8.18 24.00 9.28
N LYS A 65 7.80 23.27 10.32
CA LYS A 65 8.03 23.68 11.73
C LYS A 65 9.51 23.81 12.08
N ALA A 66 10.39 23.00 11.50
CA ALA A 66 11.82 23.05 11.75
C ALA A 66 12.54 24.21 11.03
N GLY A 67 11.83 25.09 10.29
CA GLY A 67 12.45 26.15 9.49
C GLY A 67 13.34 25.63 8.35
N ARG A 68 13.31 24.32 8.11
CA ARG A 68 14.15 23.62 7.15
C ARG A 68 13.43 23.60 5.81
N LEU A 69 13.65 24.63 4.98
CA LEU A 69 13.54 24.56 3.50
C LEU A 69 14.67 23.68 2.92
N LEU A 70 15.13 22.67 3.67
CA LEU A 70 16.40 22.02 3.42
C LEU A 70 16.32 21.23 2.13
N LYS A 71 17.30 21.51 1.27
CA LYS A 71 17.81 20.54 0.28
C LYS A 71 17.87 19.18 0.98
N GLU A 72 16.96 18.29 0.62
CA GLU A 72 16.99 16.93 1.15
C GLU A 72 18.27 16.28 0.66
N ASP A 73 19.07 15.77 1.59
CA ASP A 73 20.15 14.87 1.24
C ASP A 73 19.51 13.58 0.71
N LYS A 74 19.49 13.49 -0.62
CA LYS A 74 18.88 12.36 -1.34
C LYS A 74 19.63 11.07 -1.09
N ASP A 75 20.87 11.13 -0.60
CA ASP A 75 21.67 9.95 -0.28
C ASP A 75 21.58 9.55 1.20
N SER A 76 20.89 10.35 2.04
CA SER A 76 20.65 9.97 3.43
C SER A 76 19.78 8.71 3.53
N ASP A 77 20.11 7.84 4.50
CA ASP A 77 19.36 6.61 4.76
C ASP A 77 17.89 6.90 5.12
N GLU A 78 17.62 8.02 5.80
CA GLU A 78 16.26 8.44 6.15
C GLU A 78 15.43 8.77 4.90
N TYR A 79 16.02 9.48 3.92
CA TYR A 79 15.37 9.80 2.66
C TYR A 79 15.12 8.55 1.82
N GLN A 80 16.12 7.67 1.71
CA GLN A 80 15.99 6.42 0.96
C GLN A 80 14.93 5.49 1.57
N ASN A 81 14.87 5.39 2.90
CA ASN A 81 13.83 4.63 3.59
C ASN A 81 12.42 5.20 3.34
N TYR A 82 12.27 6.53 3.38
CA TYR A 82 11.00 7.18 3.06
C TYR A 82 10.56 6.91 1.62
N ILE A 83 11.46 7.06 0.64
CA ILE A 83 11.15 6.77 -0.77
C ILE A 83 10.78 5.31 -0.97
N ASN A 84 11.50 4.39 -0.32
CA ASN A 84 11.20 2.95 -0.39
C ASN A 84 9.82 2.63 0.21
N PHE A 85 9.50 3.21 1.37
CA PHE A 85 8.17 3.08 1.98
C PHE A 85 7.08 3.57 1.03
N ARG A 86 7.23 4.77 0.43
CA ARG A 86 6.26 5.30 -0.54
C ARG A 86 6.06 4.36 -1.72
N LYS A 87 7.14 3.81 -2.28
CA LYS A 87 7.08 2.87 -3.41
C LYS A 87 6.32 1.60 -3.04
N ILE A 88 6.65 0.99 -1.90
CA ILE A 88 5.99 -0.24 -1.43
C ILE A 88 4.49 -0.01 -1.30
N ILE A 89 4.10 1.05 -0.58
CA ILE A 89 2.69 1.36 -0.34
C ILE A 89 1.95 1.69 -1.64
N LEU A 90 2.55 2.43 -2.57
CA LEU A 90 1.94 2.71 -3.88
C LEU A 90 1.74 1.43 -4.71
N ILE A 91 2.72 0.53 -4.71
CA ILE A 91 2.64 -0.72 -5.46
C ILE A 91 1.57 -1.64 -4.85
N SER A 92 1.58 -1.84 -3.53
CA SER A 92 0.58 -2.69 -2.86
C SER A 92 -0.84 -2.13 -3.06
N SER A 93 -1.02 -0.82 -2.94
CA SER A 93 -2.36 -0.21 -3.06
C SER A 93 -2.86 -0.28 -4.50
N PHE A 94 -1.98 -0.08 -5.48
CA PHE A 94 -2.32 -0.29 -6.89
C PHE A 94 -2.75 -1.74 -7.15
N ILE A 95 -1.99 -2.73 -6.66
CA ILE A 95 -2.35 -4.14 -6.83
C ILE A 95 -3.70 -4.44 -6.19
N ASN A 96 -3.93 -3.99 -4.96
CA ASN A 96 -5.20 -4.21 -4.24
C ASN A 96 -6.39 -3.58 -4.98
N LEU A 97 -6.26 -2.35 -5.48
CA LEU A 97 -7.32 -1.69 -6.25
C LEU A 97 -7.57 -2.37 -7.61
N VAL A 98 -6.51 -2.81 -8.29
CA VAL A 98 -6.64 -3.57 -9.56
C VAL A 98 -7.33 -4.91 -9.31
N LEU A 99 -6.95 -5.63 -8.26
CA LEU A 99 -7.58 -6.90 -7.89
C LEU A 99 -9.05 -6.70 -7.50
N SER A 100 -9.37 -5.61 -6.79
CA SER A 100 -10.75 -5.22 -6.49
C SER A 100 -11.56 -4.99 -7.77
N LEU A 101 -11.01 -4.20 -8.72
CA LEU A 101 -11.63 -3.98 -10.01
C LEU A 101 -11.82 -5.27 -10.81
N VAL A 102 -10.83 -6.15 -10.81
CA VAL A 102 -10.90 -7.47 -11.47
C VAL A 102 -11.97 -8.34 -10.81
N ALA A 103 -12.08 -8.35 -9.48
CA ALA A 103 -13.13 -9.07 -8.76
C ALA A 103 -14.54 -8.53 -9.11
N PHE A 104 -14.70 -7.20 -9.14
CA PHE A 104 -15.94 -6.56 -9.58
C PHE A 104 -16.31 -6.95 -11.03
N LEU A 105 -15.34 -6.92 -11.96
CA LEU A 105 -15.60 -7.27 -13.36
C LEU A 105 -15.92 -8.76 -13.57
N MET A 106 -15.35 -9.66 -12.78
CA MET A 106 -15.59 -11.10 -12.89
C MET A 106 -16.88 -11.54 -12.19
N PHE A 107 -17.23 -10.94 -11.05
CA PHE A 107 -18.29 -11.44 -10.17
C PHE A 107 -19.38 -10.42 -9.83
N GLY A 108 -19.22 -9.13 -10.13
CA GLY A 108 -20.19 -8.07 -9.82
C GLY A 108 -21.40 -8.00 -10.77
N ARG A 109 -21.84 -9.15 -11.30
CA ARG A 109 -23.04 -9.29 -12.13
C ARG A 109 -24.18 -9.93 -11.35
#